data_AF-U2RI51-F1
#
_entry.id   AF-U2RI51-F1
#
_cell.length_a   1.000
_cell.length_b   1.000
_cell.length_c   1.000
_cell.angle_alpha   90.00
_cell.angle_beta   90.00
_cell.angle_gamma   90.00
#
_symmetry.space_group_name_H-M   'P 1'
#
loop_
_entity.id
_entity.type
_entity.pdbx_description
1 polymer ?
#
loop_
_entity_poly.entity_id
_entity_poly.type
_entity_poly.pdbx_seq_one_letter_code
_entity_poly.pdbx_strand_id
1 'polypeptide(L)'
;MEINYLEITDDMTSEEIEKAIDEFLEEKKVLKKDSEKFKSPKHYQLEGLNVGSIEVIKSVLGQEGFKSFCKGNILKYLIRAEKKNGLEDYRKAKTYLDWFLKECGEHD
;
A
#
# COMPACT_ATOMS: atom_id res chain seq x y z
N MET A 1 -10.39 -35.26 10.76
CA MET A 1 -9.63 -34.01 10.52
C MET A 1 -9.79 -33.18 11.75
N GLU A 2 -8.73 -32.99 12.54
CA GLU A 2 -8.72 -31.99 13.60
C GLU A 2 -8.73 -30.61 12.95
N ILE A 3 -9.66 -29.77 13.37
CA ILE A 3 -9.71 -28.37 12.97
C ILE A 3 -8.94 -27.60 14.03
N ASN A 4 -7.74 -27.10 13.70
CA ASN A 4 -7.04 -26.17 14.57
C ASN A 4 -7.63 -24.78 14.37
N TYR A 5 -8.13 -24.19 15.44
CA TYR A 5 -8.61 -22.81 15.50
C TYR A 5 -7.67 -21.98 16.38
N LEU A 6 -7.52 -20.70 16.02
CA LEU A 6 -6.89 -19.70 16.86
C LEU A 6 -7.99 -19.05 17.69
N GLU A 7 -7.90 -19.15 19.02
CA GLU A 7 -8.83 -18.50 19.94
C GLU A 7 -8.26 -17.13 20.35
N ILE A 8 -9.04 -16.08 20.12
CA ILE A 8 -8.70 -14.70 20.50
C ILE A 8 -9.75 -14.22 21.49
N THR A 9 -9.29 -13.75 22.65
CA THR A 9 -10.13 -13.22 23.72
C THR A 9 -9.99 -11.70 23.82
N ASP A 10 -10.95 -11.03 24.47
CA ASP A 10 -11.05 -9.57 24.54
C ASP A 10 -10.02 -8.91 25.48
N ASP A 11 -9.34 -9.71 26.29
CA ASP A 11 -8.25 -9.32 27.18
C ASP A 11 -6.86 -9.36 26.51
N MET A 12 -6.75 -9.90 25.29
CA MET A 12 -5.49 -9.96 24.57
C MET A 12 -5.08 -8.59 24.01
N THR A 13 -3.81 -8.24 24.19
CA THR A 13 -3.18 -7.07 23.58
C THR A 13 -2.90 -7.29 22.09
N SER A 14 -2.68 -6.21 21.34
CA SER A 14 -2.32 -6.30 19.92
C SER A 14 -1.03 -7.08 19.68
N GLU A 15 -0.04 -6.99 20.58
CA GLU A 15 1.22 -7.75 20.50
C GLU A 15 0.99 -9.25 20.69
N GLU A 16 0.12 -9.63 21.63
CA GLU A 16 -0.24 -11.03 21.88
C GLU A 16 -1.01 -11.63 20.69
N ILE A 17 -1.90 -10.84 20.07
CA ILE A 17 -2.62 -11.26 18.86
C ILE A 17 -1.66 -11.46 17.69
N GLU A 18 -0.72 -10.53 17.46
CA GLU A 18 0.26 -10.65 16.38
C GLU A 18 1.14 -11.90 16.54
N LYS A 19 1.63 -12.14 17.75
CA LYS A 19 2.44 -13.32 18.07
C LYS A 19 1.66 -14.62 17.83
N ALA A 20 0.41 -14.68 18.26
CA ALA A 20 -0.41 -15.88 18.11
C ALA A 20 -0.73 -16.18 16.63
N ILE A 21 -0.90 -15.14 15.81
CA ILE A 21 -1.05 -15.28 14.36
C ILE A 21 0.24 -15.81 13.72
N ASP A 22 1.40 -15.27 14.10
CA ASP A 22 2.69 -15.69 13.53
C ASP A 22 3.01 -17.15 13.88
N GLU A 23 2.74 -17.59 15.13
CA GLU A 23 2.88 -18.99 15.55
C GLU A 23 1.96 -19.93 14.76
N PHE A 24 0.70 -19.54 14.55
CA PHE A 24 -0.27 -20.32 13.76
C PHE A 24 0.15 -20.45 12.28
N LEU A 25 0.68 -19.37 11.69
CA LEU A 25 1.14 -19.35 10.31
C LEU A 25 2.38 -20.23 10.09
N GLU A 26 3.31 -20.23 11.04
CA GLU A 26 4.49 -21.11 11.04
C GLU A 26 4.09 -22.59 11.12
N GLU A 27 3.17 -22.95 12.01
CA GLU A 27 2.68 -24.34 12.13
C GLU A 27 2.07 -24.83 10.81
N LYS A 28 1.28 -23.98 10.15
CA LYS A 28 0.65 -24.31 8.86
C LYS A 28 1.57 -24.14 7.65
N LYS A 29 2.80 -23.65 7.84
CA LYS A 29 3.74 -23.26 6.77
C LYS A 29 3.09 -22.33 5.73
N VAL A 30 2.23 -21.44 6.21
CA VAL A 30 1.53 -20.46 5.38
C VAL A 30 2.29 -19.15 5.47
N LEU A 31 2.73 -18.63 4.34
CA LEU A 31 3.37 -17.32 4.29
C LEU A 31 2.34 -16.23 4.62
N LYS A 32 2.67 -15.35 5.56
CA LYS A 32 1.93 -14.10 5.79
C LYS A 32 1.92 -13.35 4.47
N LYS A 33 0.73 -13.17 3.87
CA LYS A 33 0.62 -12.36 2.67
C LYS A 33 0.84 -10.92 3.11
N ASP A 34 2.02 -10.38 2.81
CA ASP A 34 2.26 -8.94 2.94
C ASP A 34 1.07 -8.22 2.32
N SER A 35 0.50 -7.25 3.05
CA SER A 35 -0.54 -6.36 2.54
C SER A 35 -0.14 -5.96 1.13
N GLU A 36 -0.92 -6.35 0.11
CA GLU A 36 -0.47 -6.37 -1.28
C GLU A 36 0.28 -5.08 -1.61
N LYS A 37 1.61 -5.16 -1.63
CA LYS A 37 2.47 -4.06 -2.03
C LYS A 37 2.05 -3.76 -3.45
N PHE A 38 1.41 -2.60 -3.65
CA PHE A 38 0.86 -2.18 -4.94
C PHE A 38 1.88 -2.46 -6.04
N LYS A 39 1.64 -3.51 -6.84
CA LYS A 39 2.51 -3.86 -7.97
C LYS A 39 2.09 -2.98 -9.12
N SER A 40 2.89 -1.94 -9.39
CA SER A 40 2.71 -1.12 -10.59
C SER A 40 2.65 -2.03 -11.82
N PRO A 41 1.64 -1.90 -12.71
CA PRO A 41 1.56 -2.68 -13.93
C PRO A 41 2.85 -2.61 -14.76
N LYS A 42 3.23 -3.73 -15.40
CA LYS A 42 4.48 -3.82 -16.19
C LYS A 42 4.64 -2.73 -17.26
N HIS A 43 3.54 -2.20 -17.80
CA HIS A 43 3.59 -1.13 -18.80
C HIS A 43 4.02 0.25 -18.25
N TYR A 44 4.17 0.40 -16.93
CA TYR A 44 4.79 1.57 -16.29
C TYR A 44 6.27 1.38 -15.98
N GLN A 45 6.83 0.20 -16.23
CA GLN A 45 8.28 -0.03 -16.10
C GLN A 45 8.95 0.46 -17.38
N LEU A 46 10.04 1.20 -17.23
CA LEU A 46 10.86 1.57 -18.38
C LEU A 46 11.54 0.32 -18.92
N GLU A 47 11.41 0.08 -20.22
CA GLU A 47 11.99 -1.10 -20.85
C GLU A 47 13.52 -1.11 -20.68
N GLY A 48 14.06 -2.22 -20.16
CA GLY A 48 15.49 -2.35 -19.85
C GLY A 48 15.95 -1.70 -18.53
N LEU A 49 15.06 -1.06 -17.77
CA LEU A 49 15.35 -0.46 -16.47
C LEU A 49 14.38 -1.01 -15.41
N ASN A 50 14.88 -1.44 -14.26
CA ASN A 50 14.03 -1.85 -13.14
C ASN A 50 13.48 -0.64 -12.36
N VAL A 51 13.05 0.39 -13.09
CA VAL A 51 12.56 1.68 -12.57
C VAL A 51 11.13 1.90 -13.08
N GLY A 52 10.21 2.18 -12.18
CA GLY A 52 8.84 2.53 -12.53
C GLY A 52 8.71 4.00 -12.93
N SER A 53 7.61 4.33 -13.61
CA SER A 53 7.33 5.71 -14.02
C SER A 53 7.23 6.68 -12.84
N ILE A 54 6.77 6.20 -11.66
CA ILE A 54 6.67 7.03 -10.45
C ILE A 54 8.06 7.42 -9.92
N GLU A 55 9.00 6.45 -9.99
CA GLU A 55 10.45 6.55 -9.99
C GLU A 55 10.98 7.84 -10.60
N VAL A 56 10.78 7.88 -11.92
CA VAL A 56 11.26 8.95 -12.80
C VAL A 56 10.57 10.26 -12.51
N ILE A 57 9.25 10.25 -12.28
CA ILE A 57 8.50 11.47 -11.95
C ILE A 57 9.03 12.09 -10.66
N LYS A 58 9.29 11.30 -9.61
CA LYS A 58 9.89 11.79 -8.36
C LYS A 58 11.26 12.42 -8.61
N SER A 59 12.13 11.76 -9.39
CA SER A 59 13.45 12.29 -9.71
C SER A 59 13.41 13.60 -10.50
N VAL A 60 12.50 13.72 -11.46
CA VAL A 60 12.39 14.93 -12.31
C VAL A 60 11.78 16.11 -11.55
N LEU A 61 10.75 15.87 -10.73
CA LEU A 61 10.03 16.93 -10.03
C LEU A 61 10.70 17.36 -8.72
N GLY A 62 11.61 16.55 -8.17
CA GLY A 62 12.11 16.72 -6.81
C GLY A 62 11.00 16.50 -5.77
N GLN A 63 11.37 16.56 -4.49
CA GLN A 63 10.47 16.19 -3.39
C GLN A 63 9.19 17.04 -3.31
N GLU A 64 9.32 18.38 -3.32
CA GLU A 64 8.15 19.27 -3.22
C GLU A 64 7.27 19.24 -4.48
N GLY A 65 7.88 19.07 -5.65
CA GLY A 65 7.15 18.88 -6.90
C GLY A 65 6.39 17.55 -6.91
N PHE A 66 7.01 16.48 -6.39
CA PHE A 66 6.37 15.17 -6.27
C PHE A 66 5.22 15.18 -5.25
N LYS A 67 5.38 15.84 -4.10
CA LYS A 67 4.28 16.09 -3.14
C LYS A 67 3.09 16.78 -3.81
N SER A 68 3.35 17.80 -4.63
CA SER A 68 2.31 18.51 -5.38
C SER A 68 1.64 17.62 -6.44
N PHE A 69 2.42 16.81 -7.14
CA PHE A 69 1.92 15.81 -8.08
C PHE A 69 0.99 14.78 -7.41
N CYS A 70 1.34 14.30 -6.21
CA CYS A 70 0.49 13.41 -5.43
C CYS A 70 -0.84 14.08 -5.05
N LYS A 71 -0.81 15.30 -4.50
CA LYS A 71 -2.02 16.07 -4.15
C LYS A 71 -2.98 16.22 -5.34
N GLY A 72 -2.45 16.59 -6.51
CA GLY A 72 -3.26 16.71 -7.72
C GLY A 72 -3.92 15.40 -8.15
N ASN A 73 -3.20 14.28 -8.05
CA ASN A 73 -3.75 12.96 -8.37
C ASN A 73 -4.79 12.50 -7.36
N ILE A 74 -4.59 12.74 -6.05
CA ILE A 74 -5.59 12.45 -5.01
C ILE A 74 -6.90 13.15 -5.37
N LEU A 75 -6.87 14.47 -5.59
CA LEU A 75 -8.06 15.25 -5.93
C LEU A 75 -8.73 14.74 -7.21
N LYS A 76 -7.93 14.48 -8.26
CA LYS A 76 -8.41 13.92 -9.53
C LYS A 76 -9.20 12.63 -9.33
N TYR A 77 -8.68 11.68 -8.55
CA TYR A 77 -9.34 10.39 -8.35
C TYR A 77 -10.56 10.49 -7.43
N LEU A 78 -10.53 11.33 -6.41
CA LEU A 78 -11.72 11.59 -5.58
C LEU A 78 -12.88 12.15 -6.41
N ILE A 79 -12.64 13.14 -7.27
CA ILE A 79 -13.66 13.71 -8.17
C ILE A 79 -14.16 12.67 -9.17
N ARG A 80 -13.27 11.79 -9.66
CA ARG A 80 -13.59 10.81 -10.71
C ARG A 80 -14.31 9.58 -10.19
N ALA A 81 -14.13 9.21 -8.92
CA ALA A 81 -14.72 8.02 -8.31
C ALA A 81 -16.24 7.97 -8.53
N GLU A 82 -16.94 9.05 -8.21
CA GLU A 82 -18.40 9.15 -8.34
C GLU A 82 -18.90 9.19 -9.79
N LYS A 83 -18.00 9.38 -10.77
CA LYS A 83 -18.36 9.57 -12.19
C LYS A 83 -17.90 8.44 -13.10
N LYS A 84 -16.94 7.62 -12.68
CA LYS A 84 -16.29 6.66 -13.59
C LYS A 84 -16.02 5.29 -12.97
N ASN A 85 -15.08 5.20 -12.02
CA ASN A 85 -14.54 3.90 -11.58
C ASN A 85 -14.85 3.56 -10.10
N GLY A 86 -15.62 4.38 -9.39
CA GLY A 86 -16.03 4.15 -8.01
C GLY A 86 -14.85 3.78 -7.09
N LEU A 87 -14.97 2.62 -6.45
CA LEU A 87 -14.02 2.11 -5.47
C LEU A 87 -12.57 2.02 -5.98
N GLU A 88 -12.35 1.74 -7.26
CA GLU A 88 -10.99 1.66 -7.81
C GLU A 88 -10.28 3.01 -7.77
N ASP A 89 -10.99 4.10 -8.03
CA ASP A 89 -10.41 5.45 -7.96
C ASP A 89 -10.14 5.85 -6.50
N TYR A 90 -10.99 5.44 -5.55
CA TYR A 90 -10.68 5.62 -4.12
C TYR A 90 -9.40 4.91 -3.70
N ARG A 91 -9.18 3.67 -4.17
CA ARG A 91 -7.93 2.94 -3.92
C ARG A 91 -6.72 3.66 -4.54
N LYS A 92 -6.86 4.20 -5.75
CA LYS A 92 -5.81 5.02 -6.39
C LYS A 92 -5.52 6.29 -5.58
N ALA A 93 -6.55 6.99 -5.12
CA ALA A 93 -6.38 8.16 -4.27
C ALA A 93 -5.58 7.81 -2.99
N LYS A 94 -5.91 6.68 -2.35
CA LYS A 94 -5.15 6.17 -1.19
C LYS A 94 -3.68 5.90 -1.54
N THR A 95 -3.38 5.26 -2.67
CA THR A 95 -1.99 5.01 -3.09
C THR A 95 -1.18 6.32 -3.21
N TYR A 96 -1.75 7.36 -3.80
CA TYR A 96 -1.08 8.65 -3.90
C TYR A 96 -0.94 9.36 -2.54
N LEU A 97 -1.89 9.15 -1.61
CA LEU A 97 -1.76 9.63 -0.24
C LEU A 97 -0.64 8.91 0.50
N ASP A 98 -0.52 7.59 0.38
CA ASP A 98 0.55 6.80 0.99
C ASP A 98 1.93 7.29 0.49
N TRP A 99 2.07 7.56 -0.82
CA TRP A 99 3.30 8.16 -1.36
C TRP A 99 3.55 9.56 -0.83
N PHE A 100 2.53 10.42 -0.75
CA PHE A 100 2.67 11.77 -0.19
C PHE A 100 3.17 11.74 1.25
N LEU A 101 2.59 10.89 2.10
CA LEU A 101 2.97 10.78 3.51
C LEU A 101 4.41 10.29 3.68
N LYS A 102 4.86 9.36 2.83
CA LYS A 102 6.26 8.93 2.82
C LYS A 102 7.22 10.09 2.59
N GLU A 103 6.90 11.00 1.67
CA GLU A 103 7.73 12.19 1.42
C GLU A 103 7.68 13.22 2.55
N CYS A 104 6.64 13.20 3.39
CA CYS A 104 6.55 14.07 4.58
C CYS A 104 7.42 13.52 5.72
N GLY A 105 7.36 12.22 5.99
CA GLY A 105 8.08 11.58 7.11
C GLY A 105 9.59 11.40 6.89
N GLU A 106 10.13 11.74 5.72
CA GLU A 106 11.59 11.73 5.46
C GLU A 106 12.30 13.00 6.00
N HIS A 107 11.60 13.94 6.66
CA HIS A 107 12.16 15.18 7.22
C HIS A 107 11.75 15.54 8.66
N ASP A 108 11.09 14.63 9.37
CA ASP A 108 10.76 14.80 10.80
C ASP A 108 11.80 14.13 11.71
#